data_AF-A0A7X3NUE6-F1
#
_entry.id   AF-A0A7X3NUE6-F1
#
_cell.length_a   1.000
_cell.length_b   1.000
_cell.length_c   1.000
_cell.angle_alpha   90.00
_cell.angle_beta   90.00
_cell.angle_gamma   90.00
#
_symmetry.space_group_name_H-M   'P 1'
#
loop_
_entity.id
_entity.type
_entity.pdbx_description
1 polymer ?
#
loop_
_entity_poly.entity_id
_entity_poly.type
_entity_poly.pdbx_seq_one_letter_code
_entity_poly.pdbx_strand_id
1 'polypeptide(L)' 'EVIEVNDSLLDAPEQVNDSPYDDGWFLKIRITDPSELDALLDADGYQVHIEAEHA' A
#
# COMPACT_ATOMS: atom_id res chain seq x y z
N GLU A 1 0.08 -15.24 1.00
CA GLU A 1 -0.26 -15.78 -0.35
C GLU A 1 -0.96 -14.68 -1.15
N VAL A 2 -0.62 -14.47 -2.42
CA VAL A 2 -1.34 -13.51 -3.29
C VAL A 2 -2.67 -14.13 -3.72
N ILE A 3 -3.76 -13.41 -3.49
CA ILE A 3 -5.12 -13.87 -3.85
C ILE A 3 -5.70 -13.12 -5.05
N GLU A 4 -5.18 -11.92 -5.35
CA GLU A 4 -5.62 -11.09 -6.47
C GLU A 4 -4.51 -10.13 -6.89
N VAL A 5 -4.43 -9.82 -8.18
CA VAL A 5 -3.54 -8.81 -8.77
C VAL A 5 -4.42 -7.83 -9.56
N ASN A 6 -4.12 -6.55 -9.49
CA ASN A 6 -4.90 -5.54 -10.21
C ASN A 6 -4.45 -5.43 -11.67
N ASP A 7 -5.05 -6.26 -12.53
CA ASP A 7 -4.73 -6.26 -13.96
C ASP A 7 -5.11 -4.93 -14.66
N SER A 8 -5.97 -4.09 -14.08
CA SER A 8 -6.33 -2.79 -14.69
C SER A 8 -5.14 -1.85 -14.81
N LEU A 9 -4.16 -1.95 -13.90
CA LEU A 9 -2.96 -1.12 -13.91
C LEU A 9 -2.04 -1.41 -15.10
N LEU A 10 -2.21 -2.54 -15.78
CA LEU A 10 -1.47 -2.83 -17.02
C LEU A 10 -1.92 -1.93 -18.17
N ASP A 11 -3.21 -1.61 -18.21
CA ASP A 11 -3.82 -0.76 -19.23
C ASP A 11 -3.89 0.71 -18.80
N ALA A 12 -4.00 0.98 -17.49
CA ALA A 12 -4.14 2.32 -16.91
C ALA A 12 -3.19 2.54 -15.70
N PRO A 13 -1.86 2.59 -15.92
CA PRO A 13 -0.88 2.73 -14.84
C PRO A 13 -0.98 4.07 -14.09
N GLU A 14 -1.56 5.10 -14.70
CA GLU A 14 -1.79 6.41 -14.09
C GLU A 14 -2.73 6.36 -12.88
N GLN A 15 -3.55 5.31 -12.75
CA GLN A 15 -4.45 5.11 -11.60
C GLN A 15 -3.67 5.06 -10.27
N VAL A 16 -2.42 4.61 -10.29
CA VAL A 16 -1.53 4.63 -9.12
C VAL A 16 -1.32 6.06 -8.61
N ASN A 17 -1.26 7.04 -9.50
CA ASN A 17 -1.06 8.44 -9.14
C ASN A 17 -2.39 9.13 -8.78
N ASP A 18 -3.44 8.87 -9.56
CA ASP A 18 -4.72 9.57 -9.43
C ASP A 18 -5.55 9.05 -8.24
N SER A 19 -5.43 7.76 -7.91
CA SER A 19 -6.20 7.10 -6.85
C SER A 19 -5.35 6.07 -6.08
N PRO A 20 -4.27 6.50 -5.41
CA PRO A 20 -3.28 5.59 -4.80
C PRO A 20 -3.84 4.66 -3.72
N TYR A 21 -4.93 5.06 -3.06
CA TYR A 21 -5.54 4.31 -1.96
C TYR A 21 -6.83 3.58 -2.32
N ASP A 22 -7.42 3.87 -3.49
CA ASP A 22 -8.65 3.22 -3.94
C ASP A 22 -8.36 2.36 -5.18
N ASP A 23 -8.47 2.91 -6.40
CA ASP A 23 -8.36 2.13 -7.63
C ASP A 23 -6.92 1.73 -7.98
N GLY A 24 -5.93 2.42 -7.41
CA GLY A 24 -4.48 2.22 -7.62
C GLY A 24 -3.84 1.09 -6.81
N TRP A 25 -4.61 0.20 -6.18
CA TRP A 25 -4.07 -0.94 -5.43
C TRP A 25 -3.34 -1.93 -6.36
N PHE A 26 -2.26 -2.54 -5.91
CA PHE A 26 -1.47 -3.47 -6.72
C PHE A 26 -1.91 -4.94 -6.60
N LEU A 27 -2.09 -5.40 -5.37
CA LEU A 27 -2.31 -6.81 -5.05
C LEU A 27 -3.09 -6.96 -3.75
N LYS A 28 -3.85 -8.05 -3.63
CA LYS A 28 -4.46 -8.48 -2.36
C LYS A 28 -3.75 -9.75 -1.91
N ILE A 29 -3.42 -9.79 -0.62
CA ILE A 29 -2.77 -10.95 0.01
C ILE A 29 -3.62 -11.52 1.13
N ARG A 30 -3.54 -12.84 1.31
CA ARG A 30 -3.95 -13.49 2.55
C ARG A 30 -2.85 -13.32 3.58
N ILE A 31 -3.18 -12.63 4.67
CA ILE A 31 -2.36 -12.51 5.88
C ILE A 31 -2.35 -13.86 6.59
N THR A 32 -1.16 -14.42 6.78
CA THR A 32 -0.96 -15.72 7.45
C THR A 32 -0.67 -15.57 8.94
N ASP A 33 -0.10 -14.43 9.34
CA ASP A 33 0.13 -14.06 10.73
C ASP A 33 -0.36 -12.63 10.97
N PRO A 34 -1.51 -12.43 11.64
CA PRO A 34 -2.04 -11.10 11.93
C PRO A 34 -1.14 -10.22 12.80
N SER A 35 -0.23 -10.81 13.59
CA SER A 35 0.66 -10.05 14.48
C SER A 35 1.71 -9.24 13.72
N GLU A 36 1.97 -9.57 12.45
CA GLU A 36 2.84 -8.79 11.58
C GLU A 36 2.31 -7.36 11.35
N LEU A 37 0.99 -7.14 11.52
CA LEU A 37 0.38 -5.81 11.41
C LEU A 37 0.79 -4.88 12.57
N ASP A 38 1.10 -5.43 13.74
CA ASP A 38 1.49 -4.65 14.93
C ASP A 38 2.86 -3.97 14.74
N ALA A 39 3.66 -4.43 13.77
CA ALA A 39 4.97 -3.86 13.44
C ALA A 39 4.88 -2.74 12.39
N LEU A 40 3.70 -2.49 11.80
CA LEU A 40 3.51 -1.44 10.81
C LEU A 40 3.25 -0.09 11.48
N LEU A 41 3.60 0.99 10.76
CA LEU A 41 3.30 2.35 11.22
C LEU A 41 1.82 2.67 11.00
N ASP A 42 1.25 3.43 11.93
CA ASP A 42 -0.01 4.13 11.70
C ASP A 42 0.23 5.40 10.85
N ALA A 43 -0.84 6.14 10.56
CA ALA A 43 -0.78 7.33 9.71
C ALA A 43 0.18 8.41 10.26
N ASP A 44 0.10 8.68 11.57
CA ASP A 44 0.93 9.68 12.24
C ASP A 44 2.41 9.23 12.25
N GLY A 45 2.67 7.96 12.56
CA GLY A 45 4.00 7.38 12.56
C GLY A 45 4.65 7.41 11.17
N TYR A 46 3.87 7.15 10.12
CA TYR A 46 4.36 7.22 8.75
C TYR A 46 4.68 8.65 8.32
N GLN A 47 3.87 9.64 8.71
CA GLN A 47 4.16 11.03 8.42
C GLN A 47 5.46 11.51 9.09
N VAL A 48 5.68 11.16 10.35
CA VAL A 48 6.95 11.48 11.05
C VAL A 48 8.15 10.86 10.34
N HIS A 49 8.02 9.62 9.86
CA HIS A 49 9.08 8.95 9.11
C HIS A 49 9.46 9.72 7.84
N ILE A 50 8.48 10.16 7.05
CA ILE A 50 8.72 10.97 5.84
C ILE A 50 9.41 12.30 6.21
N GLU A 51 8.90 13.02 7.21
CA GLU A 51 9.48 14.30 7.63
C GLU A 51 10.94 14.16 8.07
N ALA A 52 11.29 13.05 8.73
CA ALA A 52 12.65 12.74 9.15
C ALA A 52 13.61 12.43 7.97
N GLU A 53 13.14 11.74 6.92
CA GLU A 53 13.94 11.43 5.72
C GLU A 53 14.19 12.66 4.82
N HIS A 54 13.32 13.67 4.92
CA HIS A 54 13.39 14.90 4.13
C HIS A 54 14.13 16.06 4.84
N ALA A 55 14.67 15.84 6.05
CA ALA A 55 15.42 16.81 6.86
C ALA A 55 16.93 16.77 6.59
#